data_AF-A0AAJ7L2H8-F1
#
_entry.id   AF-A0AAJ7L2H8-F1
#
_cell.length_a   1.000
_cell.length_b   1.000
_cell.length_c   1.000
_cell.angle_alpha   90.00
_cell.angle_beta   90.00
_cell.angle_gamma   90.00
#
_symmetry.space_group_name_H-M   'P 1'
#
loop_
_entity.id
_entity.type
_entity.pdbx_description
1 polymer ?
#
loop_
_entity_poly.entity_id
_entity_poly.type
_entity_poly.pdbx_seq_one_letter_code
_entity_poly.pdbx_strand_id
1 'polypeptide(L)'
;MVRLDFETAVLKALEESFSTAEVKGCNFHFCQALWRKAQQLGLQSFYDDCAVRSDSPSSEYPAYQALDQFKTYFIDTWLENESVFSRRLWNNFRNFETRTTNHTEGWHKALNNSVQKSHVNLFEMITRLKRQEQKNKIQRMLLDMGERPRPMRKKYRLLNERLVRLVDELESEETSLIDYVRRAAHSLYAD
;
A
#
# COMPACT_ATOMS: atom_id res chain seq x y z
N MET A 1 3.74 -13.53 -4.79
CA MET A 1 2.87 -12.65 -3.99
C MET A 1 2.02 -11.78 -4.91
N VAL A 2 0.72 -11.67 -4.65
CA VAL A 2 -0.24 -10.83 -5.39
C VAL A 2 -0.59 -9.60 -4.54
N ARG A 3 -0.64 -8.42 -5.16
CA ARG A 3 -0.96 -7.14 -4.51
C ARG A 3 -2.27 -6.59 -5.00
N LEU A 4 -3.18 -6.26 -4.08
CA LEU A 4 -4.56 -5.91 -4.43
C LEU A 4 -5.12 -4.81 -3.55
N ASP A 5 -6.26 -4.31 -4.00
CA ASP A 5 -7.09 -3.39 -3.27
C ASP A 5 -7.90 -4.16 -2.22
N PHE A 6 -8.44 -3.46 -1.22
CA PHE A 6 -9.16 -4.07 -0.10
C PHE A 6 -10.63 -4.36 -0.46
N GLU A 7 -10.84 -5.10 -1.55
CA GLU A 7 -12.16 -5.53 -2.01
C GLU A 7 -12.45 -6.96 -1.56
N THR A 8 -13.42 -7.12 -0.66
CA THR A 8 -13.75 -8.42 -0.05
C THR A 8 -14.08 -9.51 -1.08
N ALA A 9 -14.78 -9.18 -2.15
CA ALA A 9 -15.15 -10.15 -3.19
C ALA A 9 -13.90 -10.68 -3.94
N VAL A 10 -12.95 -9.80 -4.25
CA VAL A 10 -11.71 -10.18 -4.95
C VAL A 10 -10.81 -11.03 -4.05
N LEU A 11 -10.70 -10.66 -2.76
CA LEU A 11 -9.91 -11.43 -1.79
C LEU A 11 -10.44 -12.85 -1.64
N LYS A 12 -11.77 -13.01 -1.49
CA LYS A 12 -12.41 -14.34 -1.41
C LYS A 12 -12.22 -15.16 -2.67
N ALA A 13 -12.45 -14.56 -3.85
CA ALA A 13 -12.29 -15.26 -5.12
C ALA A 13 -10.86 -15.78 -5.35
N LEU A 14 -9.85 -15.04 -4.88
CA LEU A 14 -8.46 -15.47 -4.98
C LEU A 14 -8.08 -16.55 -3.99
N GLU A 15 -8.60 -16.49 -2.77
CA GLU A 15 -8.41 -17.56 -1.80
C GLU A 15 -9.00 -18.88 -2.31
N GLU A 16 -10.17 -18.83 -2.95
CA GLU A 16 -10.82 -19.98 -3.60
C GLU A 16 -10.07 -20.47 -4.84
N SER A 17 -9.60 -19.56 -5.70
CA SER A 17 -9.02 -19.92 -7.00
C SER A 17 -7.52 -20.20 -6.96
N PHE A 18 -6.80 -19.61 -6.00
CA PHE A 18 -5.34 -19.63 -5.89
C PHE A 18 -4.89 -19.76 -4.43
N SER A 19 -5.30 -20.83 -3.77
CA SER A 19 -5.02 -21.08 -2.34
C SER A 19 -3.53 -21.09 -1.94
N THR A 20 -2.61 -21.29 -2.89
CA THR A 20 -1.16 -21.26 -2.65
C THR A 20 -0.53 -19.88 -2.84
N ALA A 21 -1.25 -18.92 -3.41
CA ALA A 21 -0.72 -17.60 -3.66
C ALA A 21 -0.75 -16.75 -2.39
N GLU A 22 0.41 -16.21 -1.99
CA GLU A 22 0.44 -15.20 -0.93
C GLU A 22 -0.23 -13.90 -1.42
N VAL A 23 -1.29 -13.48 -0.73
CA VAL A 23 -2.02 -12.24 -1.01
C VAL A 23 -1.67 -11.19 0.02
N LYS A 24 -1.40 -9.97 -0.46
CA LYS A 24 -1.14 -8.80 0.38
C LYS A 24 -1.91 -7.59 -0.16
N GLY A 25 -2.38 -6.75 0.74
CA GLY A 25 -3.02 -5.49 0.40
C GLY A 25 -2.02 -4.44 -0.08
N CYS A 26 -2.50 -3.55 -0.95
CA CYS A 26 -1.75 -2.40 -1.41
C CYS A 26 -1.69 -1.33 -0.30
N ASN A 27 -0.47 -0.97 0.14
CA ASN A 27 -0.29 0.03 1.19
C ASN A 27 -0.88 1.40 0.83
N PHE A 28 -0.88 1.77 -0.46
CA PHE A 28 -1.50 3.02 -0.90
C PHE A 28 -3.01 3.01 -0.65
N HIS A 29 -3.71 1.95 -1.03
CA HIS A 29 -5.15 1.82 -0.82
C HIS A 29 -5.51 1.65 0.66
N PHE A 30 -4.66 1.00 1.45
CA PHE A 30 -4.79 0.98 2.92
C PHE A 30 -4.76 2.39 3.50
N CYS A 31 -3.70 3.16 3.22
CA CYS A 31 -3.59 4.54 3.69
C CYS A 31 -4.74 5.41 3.18
N GLN A 32 -5.21 5.20 1.95
CA GLN A 32 -6.35 5.92 1.40
C GLN A 32 -7.66 5.59 2.15
N ALA A 33 -7.88 4.33 2.54
CA ALA A 33 -9.04 3.93 3.33
C ALA A 33 -9.02 4.59 4.72
N LEU A 34 -7.86 4.61 5.38
CA LEU A 34 -7.68 5.32 6.65
C LEU A 34 -7.93 6.83 6.49
N TRP A 35 -7.33 7.45 5.47
CA TRP A 35 -7.50 8.87 5.23
C TRP A 35 -8.96 9.25 4.95
N ARG A 36 -9.66 8.48 4.10
CA ARG A 36 -11.10 8.69 3.85
C ARG A 36 -11.92 8.64 5.14
N LYS A 37 -11.62 7.70 6.05
CA LYS A 37 -12.31 7.64 7.34
C LYS A 37 -11.98 8.87 8.20
N ALA A 38 -10.73 9.30 8.25
CA ALA A 38 -10.35 10.51 8.97
C ALA A 38 -11.08 11.75 8.44
N GLN A 39 -11.20 11.88 7.11
CA GLN A 39 -11.97 12.97 6.47
C GLN A 39 -13.46 12.91 6.81
N GLN A 40 -14.08 11.72 6.77
CA GLN A 40 -15.49 11.54 7.15
C GLN A 40 -15.77 11.97 8.60
N LEU A 41 -14.80 11.79 9.49
CA LEU A 41 -14.89 12.18 10.89
C LEU A 41 -14.45 13.63 11.15
N GLY A 42 -14.11 14.39 10.11
CA GLY A 42 -13.67 15.79 10.24
C GLY A 42 -12.25 15.95 10.82
N LEU A 43 -11.47 14.88 10.94
CA LEU A 43 -10.13 14.92 11.54
C LEU A 43 -9.08 15.64 10.69
N GLN A 44 -9.39 15.89 9.41
CA GLN A 44 -8.50 16.57 8.46
C GLN A 44 -8.05 17.96 8.94
N SER A 45 -8.91 18.71 9.65
CA SER A 45 -8.59 20.04 10.18
C SER A 45 -7.64 20.00 11.37
N PHE A 46 -7.47 18.83 12.00
CA PHE A 46 -6.64 18.62 13.19
C PHE A 46 -5.35 17.86 12.87
N TYR A 47 -5.09 17.57 11.60
CA TYR A 47 -3.97 16.72 11.17
C TYR A 47 -2.59 17.30 11.55
N ASP A 48 -2.45 18.63 11.47
CA ASP A 48 -1.20 19.32 11.79
C ASP A 48 -1.10 19.79 13.25
N ASP A 49 -2.16 19.57 14.06
CA ASP A 49 -2.22 20.02 15.45
C ASP A 49 -1.21 19.26 16.32
N CYS A 50 -0.45 20.00 17.13
CA CYS A 50 0.55 19.42 18.03
C CYS A 50 -0.07 18.46 19.06
N ALA A 51 -1.30 18.74 19.50
CA ALA A 51 -2.03 17.90 20.46
C ALA A 51 -2.45 16.54 19.88
N VAL A 52 -2.57 16.44 18.55
CA VAL A 52 -2.84 15.16 17.86
C VAL A 52 -1.53 14.42 17.54
N ARG A 53 -0.41 15.16 17.43
CA ARG A 53 0.90 14.62 17.05
C ARG A 53 1.74 14.08 18.21
N SER A 54 1.62 14.63 19.42
CA SER A 54 2.52 14.29 20.53
C SER A 54 2.06 13.05 21.30
N ASP A 55 0.84 13.08 21.84
CA ASP A 55 0.23 12.05 22.67
C ASP A 55 -1.29 12.16 22.52
N SER A 56 -2.04 11.07 22.67
CA SER A 56 -3.51 11.12 22.52
C SER A 56 -4.09 12.28 23.34
N PRO A 57 -4.88 13.18 22.72
CA PRO A 57 -5.31 14.39 23.40
C PRO A 57 -6.27 14.08 24.56
N SER A 58 -6.42 15.03 25.48
CA SER A 58 -7.34 14.90 26.62
C SER A 58 -8.79 14.76 26.15
N SER A 59 -9.67 14.26 27.03
CA SER A 59 -11.10 14.13 26.77
C SER A 59 -11.81 15.44 26.47
N GLU A 60 -11.21 16.57 26.85
CA GLU A 60 -11.71 17.93 26.61
C GLU A 60 -11.35 18.46 25.21
N TYR A 61 -10.47 17.77 24.48
CA TYR A 61 -10.03 18.24 23.17
C TYR A 61 -11.15 18.18 22.12
N PRO A 62 -11.32 19.22 21.27
CA PRO A 62 -12.45 19.29 20.33
C PRO A 62 -12.61 18.08 19.41
N ALA A 63 -11.51 17.42 19.03
CA ALA A 63 -11.55 16.24 18.17
C ALA A 63 -11.53 14.90 18.94
N TYR A 64 -11.58 14.90 20.28
CA TYR A 64 -11.42 13.69 21.09
C TYR A 64 -12.41 12.59 20.69
N GLN A 65 -13.69 12.92 20.57
CA GLN A 65 -14.73 11.96 20.17
C GLN A 65 -14.51 11.43 18.74
N ALA A 66 -14.09 12.28 17.81
CA ALA A 66 -13.79 11.87 16.44
C ALA A 66 -12.55 10.95 16.38
N LEU A 67 -11.53 11.22 17.20
CA LEU A 67 -10.34 10.38 17.33
C LEU A 67 -10.69 9.02 17.93
N ASP A 68 -11.57 8.98 18.93
CA ASP A 68 -12.06 7.74 19.52
C ASP A 68 -12.80 6.89 18.49
N GLN A 69 -13.75 7.49 17.75
CA GLN A 69 -14.44 6.81 16.65
C GLN A 69 -13.49 6.29 15.56
N PHE A 70 -12.41 7.03 15.28
CA PHE A 70 -11.39 6.59 14.34
C PHE A 70 -10.59 5.39 14.88
N LYS A 71 -10.22 5.40 16.16
CA LYS A 71 -9.54 4.27 16.83
C LYS A 71 -10.41 3.03 16.84
N THR A 72 -11.68 3.15 17.23
CA THR A 72 -12.65 2.05 17.20
C THR A 72 -12.78 1.49 15.78
N TYR A 73 -12.94 2.34 14.77
CA TYR A 73 -12.94 1.89 13.38
C TYR A 73 -11.66 1.13 13.01
N PHE A 74 -10.49 1.63 13.41
CA PHE A 74 -9.23 0.98 13.10
C PHE A 74 -9.14 -0.41 13.72
N ILE A 75 -9.50 -0.51 15.00
CA ILE A 75 -9.49 -1.77 15.75
C ILE A 75 -10.49 -2.76 15.13
N ASP A 76 -11.74 -2.37 15.01
CA ASP A 76 -12.83 -3.24 14.54
C ASP A 76 -12.63 -3.67 13.09
N THR A 77 -12.09 -2.81 12.22
CA THR A 77 -11.99 -3.08 10.78
C THR A 77 -10.67 -3.75 10.40
N TRP A 78 -9.55 -3.34 11.01
CA TRP A 78 -8.22 -3.74 10.56
C TRP A 78 -7.48 -4.62 11.55
N LEU A 79 -7.69 -4.43 12.85
CA LEU A 79 -6.93 -5.15 13.88
C LEU A 79 -7.62 -6.46 14.31
N GLU A 80 -8.93 -6.41 14.50
CA GLU A 80 -9.73 -7.51 15.06
C GLU A 80 -10.58 -8.26 14.02
N ASN A 81 -10.70 -7.74 12.79
CA ASN A 81 -11.41 -8.42 11.70
C ASN A 81 -10.51 -9.37 10.91
N GLU A 82 -10.09 -10.46 11.55
CA GLU A 82 -9.22 -11.47 10.92
C GLU A 82 -9.91 -12.16 9.72
N SER A 83 -11.25 -12.21 9.70
CA SER A 83 -12.04 -12.89 8.65
C SER A 83 -12.07 -12.17 7.31
N VAL A 84 -11.95 -10.83 7.31
CA VAL A 84 -12.02 -10.02 6.08
C VAL A 84 -10.67 -9.35 5.80
N PHE A 85 -10.07 -8.74 6.81
CA PHE A 85 -8.84 -7.97 6.70
C PHE A 85 -7.83 -8.41 7.74
N SER A 86 -7.39 -9.68 7.65
CA SER A 86 -6.29 -10.22 8.44
C SER A 86 -5.12 -9.24 8.52
N ARG A 87 -4.50 -9.15 9.70
CA ARG A 87 -3.29 -8.34 9.91
C ARG A 87 -2.19 -8.68 8.92
N ARG A 88 -2.13 -9.94 8.47
CA ARG A 88 -1.16 -10.35 7.44
C ARG A 88 -1.38 -9.62 6.12
N LEU A 89 -2.61 -9.24 5.78
CA LEU A 89 -2.94 -8.59 4.52
C LEU A 89 -2.37 -7.18 4.42
N TRP A 90 -2.59 -6.33 5.43
CA TRP A 90 -2.23 -4.90 5.38
C TRP A 90 -0.90 -4.57 6.06
N ASN A 91 -0.42 -5.43 6.97
CA ASN A 91 0.84 -5.18 7.68
C ASN A 91 2.04 -5.40 6.76
N ASN A 92 2.91 -4.38 6.70
CA ASN A 92 4.12 -4.33 5.89
C ASN A 92 5.41 -4.65 6.67
N PHE A 93 5.31 -5.14 7.90
CA PHE A 93 6.45 -5.69 8.63
C PHE A 93 7.09 -6.83 7.81
N ARG A 94 8.42 -6.81 7.68
CA ARG A 94 9.21 -7.68 6.78
C ARG A 94 8.82 -7.63 5.29
N ASN A 95 8.04 -6.65 4.87
CA ASN A 95 7.65 -6.49 3.48
C ASN A 95 8.57 -5.48 2.77
N PHE A 96 9.63 -5.99 2.14
CA PHE A 96 10.61 -5.19 1.40
C PHE A 96 10.38 -5.20 -0.12
N GLU A 97 9.38 -5.94 -0.57
CA GLU A 97 8.94 -5.97 -1.96
C GLU A 97 8.05 -4.77 -2.32
N THR A 98 7.34 -4.85 -3.44
CA THR A 98 6.52 -3.76 -3.99
C THR A 98 5.33 -3.44 -3.09
N ARG A 99 5.39 -2.42 -2.23
CA ARG A 99 4.30 -2.10 -1.27
C ARG A 99 3.04 -1.50 -1.91
N THR A 100 3.09 -1.13 -3.18
CA THR A 100 2.01 -0.42 -3.88
C THR A 100 1.73 -1.02 -5.25
N THR A 101 0.57 -0.65 -5.82
CA THR A 101 0.09 -0.97 -7.16
C THR A 101 0.62 -0.01 -8.24
N ASN A 102 1.72 0.70 -7.98
CA ASN A 102 2.28 1.71 -8.90
C ASN A 102 2.54 1.16 -10.32
N HIS A 103 2.86 -0.14 -10.45
CA HIS A 103 3.06 -0.79 -11.73
C HIS A 103 1.75 -0.91 -12.52
N THR A 104 0.65 -1.28 -11.86
CA THR A 104 -0.70 -1.35 -12.42
C THR A 104 -1.17 0.06 -12.81
N GLU A 105 -0.99 1.05 -11.94
CA GLU A 105 -1.32 2.45 -12.23
C GLU A 105 -0.48 3.03 -13.37
N GLY A 106 0.81 2.68 -13.41
CA GLY A 106 1.71 3.02 -14.52
C GLY A 106 1.26 2.41 -15.84
N TRP A 107 0.80 1.15 -15.82
CA TRP A 107 0.22 0.48 -16.97
C TRP A 107 -1.10 1.13 -17.40
N HIS A 108 -2.02 1.43 -16.47
CA HIS A 108 -3.26 2.17 -16.75
C HIS A 108 -2.97 3.53 -17.39
N LYS A 109 -2.00 4.27 -16.86
CA LYS A 109 -1.57 5.56 -17.42
C LYS A 109 -1.02 5.39 -18.84
N ALA A 110 -0.17 4.39 -19.07
CA ALA A 110 0.37 4.10 -20.40
C ALA A 110 -0.72 3.68 -21.40
N LEU A 111 -1.71 2.89 -20.96
CA LEU A 111 -2.86 2.51 -21.77
C LEU A 111 -3.72 3.72 -22.11
N ASN A 112 -4.09 4.53 -21.12
CA ASN A 112 -4.89 5.75 -21.32
C ASN A 112 -4.19 6.72 -22.28
N ASN A 113 -2.89 6.92 -22.10
CA ASN A 113 -2.06 7.73 -23.01
C ASN A 113 -1.95 7.14 -24.42
N SER A 114 -2.09 5.82 -24.58
CA SER A 114 -2.10 5.14 -25.89
C SER A 114 -3.46 5.20 -26.58
N VAL A 115 -4.54 5.40 -25.81
CA VAL A 115 -5.92 5.49 -26.30
C VAL A 115 -6.27 6.93 -26.68
N GLN A 116 -5.84 7.91 -25.87
CA GLN A 116 -6.09 9.36 -26.04
C GLN A 116 -7.55 9.75 -26.28
N LYS A 117 -8.49 8.92 -25.82
CA LYS A 117 -9.94 9.11 -25.95
C LYS A 117 -10.62 8.66 -24.66
N SER A 118 -11.65 9.37 -24.23
CA SER A 118 -12.44 9.00 -23.05
C SER A 118 -13.26 7.73 -23.28
N HIS A 119 -13.70 7.51 -24.53
CA HIS A 119 -14.50 6.34 -24.91
C HIS A 119 -13.98 5.76 -26.22
N VAL A 120 -13.75 4.45 -26.24
CA VAL A 120 -13.38 3.67 -27.43
C VAL A 120 -14.36 2.53 -27.62
N ASN A 121 -14.64 2.17 -28.88
CA ASN A 121 -15.42 0.98 -29.16
C ASN A 121 -14.60 -0.29 -28.87
N LEU A 122 -15.29 -1.42 -28.76
CA LEU A 122 -14.68 -2.71 -28.41
C LEU A 122 -13.55 -3.11 -29.35
N PHE A 123 -13.69 -2.91 -30.66
CA PHE A 123 -12.66 -3.29 -31.64
C PHE A 123 -11.40 -2.42 -31.53
N GLU A 124 -11.57 -1.11 -31.30
CA GLU A 124 -10.46 -0.22 -31.03
C GLU A 124 -9.77 -0.62 -29.71
N MET A 125 -10.53 -0.90 -28.65
CA MET A 125 -10.00 -1.37 -27.37
C MET A 125 -9.17 -2.65 -27.53
N ILE A 126 -9.69 -3.67 -28.23
CA ILE A 126 -8.97 -4.92 -28.52
C ILE A 126 -7.67 -4.64 -29.26
N THR A 127 -7.69 -3.73 -30.22
CA THR A 127 -6.49 -3.36 -30.98
C THR A 127 -5.43 -2.71 -30.08
N ARG A 128 -5.84 -1.86 -29.13
CA ARG A 128 -4.92 -1.22 -28.16
C ARG A 128 -4.35 -2.25 -27.19
N LEU A 129 -5.18 -3.16 -26.68
CA LEU A 129 -4.74 -4.24 -25.79
C LEU A 129 -3.73 -5.17 -26.47
N LYS A 130 -3.97 -5.57 -27.73
CA LYS A 130 -3.01 -6.37 -28.52
C LYS A 130 -1.65 -5.68 -28.65
N ARG A 131 -1.62 -4.36 -28.87
CA ARG A 131 -0.36 -3.59 -28.93
C ARG A 131 0.37 -3.55 -27.58
N GLN A 132 -0.36 -3.43 -26.47
CA GLN A 132 0.25 -3.51 -25.13
C GLN A 132 0.81 -4.90 -24.86
N GLU A 133 0.08 -5.96 -25.21
CA GLU A 133 0.54 -7.34 -25.07
C GLU A 133 1.84 -7.60 -25.84
N GLN A 134 1.93 -7.12 -27.09
CA GLN A 134 3.14 -7.24 -27.90
C GLN A 134 4.36 -6.55 -27.23
N LYS A 135 4.19 -5.35 -26.69
CA LYS A 135 5.26 -4.65 -25.95
C LYS A 135 5.72 -5.45 -24.72
N ASN A 136 4.78 -5.99 -23.96
CA ASN A 136 5.07 -6.77 -22.77
C ASN A 136 5.77 -8.10 -23.11
N LYS A 137 5.40 -8.76 -24.22
CA LYS A 137 6.07 -9.98 -24.70
C LYS A 137 7.53 -9.72 -25.05
N ILE A 138 7.83 -8.61 -25.74
CA ILE A 138 9.22 -8.24 -26.05
C ILE A 138 10.02 -8.01 -24.77
N GLN A 139 9.45 -7.28 -23.81
CA GLN A 139 10.12 -7.04 -22.54
C GLN A 139 10.37 -8.34 -21.76
N ARG A 140 9.41 -9.27 -21.76
CA ARG A 140 9.57 -10.60 -21.16
C ARG A 140 10.69 -11.39 -21.84
N MET A 141 10.72 -11.41 -23.16
CA MET A 141 11.77 -12.11 -23.92
C MET A 141 13.17 -11.58 -23.59
N LEU A 142 13.33 -10.26 -23.48
CA LEU A 142 14.60 -9.65 -23.08
C LEU A 142 15.03 -10.12 -21.68
N LEU A 143 14.11 -10.17 -20.71
CA LEU A 143 14.40 -10.68 -19.38
C LEU A 143 14.77 -12.18 -19.41
N ASP A 144 14.09 -12.98 -20.22
CA ASP A 144 14.39 -14.41 -20.39
C ASP A 144 15.79 -14.63 -21.02
N MET A 145 16.27 -13.67 -21.82
CA MET A 145 17.62 -13.65 -22.38
C MET A 145 18.69 -13.16 -21.37
N GLY A 146 18.31 -12.87 -20.13
CA GLY A 146 19.22 -12.44 -19.07
C GLY A 146 19.44 -10.93 -18.97
N GLU A 147 18.68 -10.12 -19.72
CA GLU A 147 18.69 -8.67 -19.52
C GLU A 147 18.19 -8.32 -18.12
N ARG A 148 18.75 -7.28 -17.54
CA ARG A 148 18.37 -6.86 -16.19
C ARG A 148 17.09 -6.03 -16.23
N PRO A 149 16.17 -6.22 -15.25
CA PRO A 149 15.04 -5.32 -15.11
C PRO A 149 15.52 -3.90 -14.80
N ARG A 150 14.66 -2.92 -15.09
CA ARG A 150 14.96 -1.53 -14.76
C ARG A 150 15.26 -1.41 -13.27
N PRO A 151 16.39 -0.79 -12.88
CA PRO A 151 16.75 -0.69 -11.48
C PRO A 151 15.73 0.18 -10.73
N MET A 152 15.45 -0.19 -9.49
CA MET A 152 14.65 0.63 -8.58
C MET A 152 15.34 1.98 -8.37
N ARG A 153 14.55 3.07 -8.26
CA ARG A 153 15.10 4.40 -7.98
C ARG A 153 15.90 4.36 -6.67
N LYS A 154 17.07 5.02 -6.66
CA LYS A 154 18.00 5.05 -5.52
C LYS A 154 17.31 5.39 -4.18
N LYS A 155 16.41 6.37 -4.17
CA LYS A 155 15.59 6.74 -3.00
C LYS A 155 14.90 5.53 -2.35
N TYR A 156 14.12 4.77 -3.12
CA TYR A 156 13.37 3.62 -2.59
C TYR A 156 14.26 2.46 -2.17
N ARG A 157 15.38 2.25 -2.90
CA ARG A 157 16.37 1.26 -2.52
C ARG A 157 17.01 1.56 -1.17
N LEU A 158 17.47 2.81 -0.96
CA LEU A 158 18.05 3.24 0.31
C LEU A 158 17.04 3.20 1.46
N LEU A 159 15.78 3.57 1.20
CA LEU A 159 14.70 3.44 2.18
C LEU A 159 14.51 1.97 2.59
N ASN A 160 14.48 1.05 1.63
CA ASN A 160 14.36 -0.39 1.91
C ASN A 160 15.56 -0.91 2.72
N GLU A 161 16.78 -0.56 2.34
CA GLU A 161 18.00 -0.94 3.08
C GLU A 161 17.97 -0.43 4.53
N ARG A 162 17.40 0.75 4.78
CA ARG A 162 17.22 1.27 6.15
C ARG A 162 16.14 0.50 6.91
N LEU A 163 14.99 0.23 6.28
CA LEU A 163 13.90 -0.51 6.91
C LEU A 163 14.30 -1.95 7.26
N VAL A 164 15.11 -2.61 6.41
CA VAL A 164 15.65 -3.95 6.71
C VAL A 164 16.46 -3.92 8.00
N ARG A 165 17.44 -3.00 8.10
CA ARG A 165 18.26 -2.86 9.32
C ARG A 165 17.43 -2.61 10.58
N LEU A 166 16.42 -1.73 10.50
CA LEU A 166 15.54 -1.47 11.64
C LEU A 166 14.74 -2.71 12.07
N VAL A 167 14.31 -3.54 11.12
CA VAL A 167 13.63 -4.79 11.43
C VAL A 167 14.59 -5.79 12.07
N ASP A 168 15.80 -5.93 11.51
CA ASP A 168 16.81 -6.84 12.05
C ASP A 168 17.20 -6.47 13.50
N GLU A 169 17.40 -5.18 13.79
CA GLU A 169 17.70 -4.67 15.14
C GLU A 169 16.55 -4.91 16.14
N LEU A 170 15.29 -4.85 15.69
CA LEU A 170 14.14 -5.15 16.55
C LEU A 170 14.10 -6.63 16.90
N GLU A 171 14.43 -7.50 15.94
CA GLU A 171 14.36 -8.95 16.10
C GLU A 171 15.57 -9.53 16.83
N SER A 172 16.71 -8.85 16.79
CA SER A 172 17.87 -9.15 17.65
C SER A 172 17.73 -8.60 19.06
N GLU A 173 16.59 -7.97 19.39
CA GLU A 173 16.30 -7.32 20.69
C GLU A 173 17.28 -6.17 21.03
N GLU A 174 17.99 -5.63 20.04
CA GLU A 174 18.89 -4.47 20.20
C GLU A 174 18.11 -3.17 20.40
N THR A 175 16.85 -3.12 19.93
CA THR A 175 15.96 -1.98 20.13
C THR A 175 14.57 -2.39 20.62
N SER A 176 13.90 -1.46 21.30
CA SER A 176 12.50 -1.63 21.70
C SER A 176 11.54 -1.41 20.54
N LEU A 177 10.34 -2.01 20.61
CA LEU A 177 9.28 -1.79 19.63
C LEU A 177 8.93 -0.31 19.44
N ILE A 178 8.93 0.48 20.53
CA ILE A 178 8.61 1.91 20.47
C ILE A 178 9.69 2.68 19.69
N ASP A 179 10.96 2.37 19.93
CA ASP A 179 12.08 3.00 19.22
C ASP A 179 12.10 2.59 17.74
N TYR A 180 11.84 1.31 17.43
CA TYR A 180 11.63 0.85 16.06
C TYR A 180 10.56 1.66 15.34
N VAL A 181 9.36 1.81 15.93
CA VAL A 181 8.25 2.55 15.31
C VAL A 181 8.62 4.01 15.07
N ARG A 182 9.27 4.68 16.03
CA ARG A 182 9.71 6.08 15.89
C ARG A 182 10.73 6.25 14.76
N ARG A 183 11.74 5.38 14.71
CA ARG A 183 12.80 5.41 13.68
C ARG A 183 12.28 5.05 12.29
N ALA A 184 11.36 4.09 12.21
CA ALA A 184 10.67 3.73 10.97
C ALA A 184 9.80 4.90 10.47
N ALA A 185 9.01 5.53 11.34
CA ALA A 185 8.21 6.70 11.00
C ALA A 185 9.09 7.83 10.45
N HIS A 186 10.14 8.23 11.18
CA HIS A 186 11.07 9.25 10.72
C HIS A 186 11.67 8.91 9.35
N SER A 187 12.01 7.64 9.12
CA SER A 187 12.56 7.19 7.83
C SER A 187 11.57 7.31 6.67
N LEU A 188 10.27 7.24 6.93
CA LEU A 188 9.22 7.37 5.92
C LEU A 188 8.87 8.84 5.62
N TYR A 189 9.06 9.75 6.59
CA TYR A 189 8.73 11.18 6.47
C TYR A 189 9.93 12.10 6.20
N ALA A 190 11.17 11.60 6.25
CA ALA A 190 12.38 12.41 6.08
C ALA A 190 12.74 12.78 4.62
N ASP A 191 11.77 12.81 3.70
CA ASP A 191 11.93 13.29 2.31
C ASP A 191 10.81 14.23 1.86
#